data_AF-A0A381WSC2-F1
#
_entry.id   AF-A0A381WSC2-F1
#
_cell.length_a   1.000
_cell.length_b   1.000
_cell.length_c   1.000
_cell.angle_alpha   90.00
_cell.angle_beta   90.00
_cell.angle_gamma   90.00
#
_symmetry.space_group_name_H-M   'P 1'
#
loop_
_entity.id
_entity.type
_entity.pdbx_description
1 polymer ?
#
loop_
_entity_poly.entity_id
_entity_poly.type
_entity_poly.pdbx_seq_one_letter_code
_entity_poly.pdbx_strand_id
1 'polypeptide(L)'
;MSYNPHYTNYEDNTGETNEQAPVYIAPTDNNNPSYNPDVVSTTYASPLQQPVILNIPVQVQPNNNDMTELLKVYSYRRSLIFFTAIDGFFLMLFAFMSAPPLSLLLLLALLLVVFGYKGAKEYKSMYIILYLLYLFGSFIIEVGVLAANPTKNGGVITFGIFRILIQMYIIYFTIKFYNMIRNLNVETLNLLRSGWNPARNPSFVLY
;
A
#
# COMPACT_ATOMS: atom_id res chain seq x y z
N MET A 1 3.08 -59.80 11.12
CA MET A 1 3.93 -59.23 12.20
C MET A 1 3.76 -57.73 12.16
N SER A 2 3.46 -56.98 13.21
CA SER A 2 3.21 -57.19 14.64
C SER A 2 2.39 -55.95 15.07
N TYR A 3 1.17 -56.08 15.61
CA TYR A 3 0.84 -55.96 17.06
C TYR A 3 1.58 -54.78 17.75
N ASN A 4 0.97 -53.86 18.50
CA ASN A 4 -0.38 -53.68 19.05
C ASN A 4 -0.44 -52.28 19.72
N PRO A 5 -1.62 -51.67 19.93
CA PRO A 5 -1.85 -50.51 20.79
C PRO A 5 -2.13 -50.96 22.24
N HIS A 6 -2.22 -50.00 23.17
CA HIS A 6 -2.93 -50.01 24.48
C HIS A 6 -2.30 -48.94 25.42
N TYR A 7 -2.91 -48.31 26.43
CA TYR A 7 -4.06 -48.56 27.35
C TYR A 7 -4.65 -47.17 27.74
N THR A 8 -5.94 -46.86 27.63
CA THR A 8 -7.10 -47.01 28.58
C THR A 8 -6.98 -46.39 29.98
N ASN A 9 -7.92 -45.47 30.26
CA ASN A 9 -8.84 -45.28 31.41
C ASN A 9 -8.35 -45.17 32.86
N TYR A 10 -8.84 -44.11 33.53
CA TYR A 10 -9.58 -44.11 34.80
C TYR A 10 -10.65 -42.99 34.70
N GLU A 11 -11.96 -43.28 34.57
CA GLU A 11 -12.98 -43.34 35.65
C GLU A 11 -12.94 -42.11 36.57
N ASP A 12 -13.85 -41.14 36.42
CA ASP A 12 -15.22 -41.09 36.95
C ASP A 12 -15.29 -41.15 38.49
N ASN A 13 -15.57 -40.00 39.12
CA ASN A 13 -16.58 -39.92 40.19
C ASN A 13 -16.81 -38.48 40.69
N THR A 14 -18.05 -38.03 40.47
CA THR A 14 -19.01 -37.46 41.43
C THR A 14 -18.74 -36.12 42.16
N GLY A 15 -19.75 -35.24 42.08
CA GLY A 15 -20.21 -34.48 43.25
C GLY A 15 -20.40 -32.99 43.05
N GLU A 16 -21.58 -32.57 42.58
CA GLU A 16 -22.13 -31.25 42.89
C GLU A 16 -22.35 -31.11 44.40
N THR A 17 -22.03 -29.97 45.00
CA THR A 17 -22.91 -29.26 45.95
C THR A 17 -22.34 -27.90 46.36
N ASN A 18 -23.09 -26.84 46.02
CA ASN A 18 -23.02 -25.52 46.64
C ASN A 18 -23.64 -25.61 48.04
N GLU A 19 -22.88 -25.41 49.12
CA GLU A 19 -23.48 -25.02 50.41
C GLU A 19 -22.59 -24.02 51.17
N GLN A 20 -23.24 -23.00 51.69
CA GLN A 20 -22.68 -21.74 52.19
C GLN A 20 -22.79 -21.71 53.72
N ALA A 21 -21.62 -21.60 54.40
CA ALA A 21 -21.34 -21.12 55.76
C ALA A 21 -22.00 -21.78 57.00
N PRO A 22 -21.30 -21.73 58.14
CA PRO A 22 -21.82 -20.87 59.21
C PRO A 22 -20.81 -19.84 59.74
N VAL A 23 -21.37 -18.67 60.02
CA VAL A 23 -20.77 -17.50 60.65
C VAL A 23 -20.43 -17.81 62.11
N TYR A 24 -19.20 -17.55 62.54
CA TYR A 24 -18.83 -17.54 63.96
C TYR A 24 -18.73 -16.11 64.46
N ILE A 25 -19.64 -15.74 65.38
CA ILE A 25 -19.64 -14.47 66.10
C ILE A 25 -18.82 -14.67 67.37
N ALA A 26 -17.73 -13.91 67.53
CA ALA A 26 -16.96 -13.88 68.78
C ALA A 26 -17.45 -12.72 69.69
N PRO A 27 -17.39 -12.87 71.03
CA PRO A 27 -18.05 -11.96 71.95
C PRO A 27 -17.34 -10.61 72.11
N THR A 28 -18.15 -9.58 72.29
CA THR A 28 -17.82 -8.22 72.71
C THR A 28 -17.02 -8.18 74.03
N ASP A 29 -15.83 -7.57 74.01
CA ASP A 29 -15.27 -6.93 75.20
C ASP A 29 -15.43 -5.41 75.06
N ASN A 30 -15.96 -4.83 76.12
CA ASN A 30 -16.70 -3.58 76.17
C ASN A 30 -15.89 -2.63 77.05
N ASN A 31 -15.03 -1.80 76.45
CA ASN A 31 -14.35 -0.72 77.16
C ASN A 31 -14.32 0.55 76.30
N ASN A 32 -15.30 1.42 76.51
CA ASN A 32 -15.29 2.83 76.12
C ASN A 32 -15.66 3.64 77.38
N PRO A 33 -15.16 4.87 77.60
CA PRO A 33 -15.60 6.00 76.77
C PRO A 33 -14.50 7.04 76.47
N SER A 34 -14.33 7.41 75.20
CA SER A 34 -14.26 8.83 74.85
C SER A 34 -14.75 9.07 73.42
N TYR A 35 -15.91 9.69 73.35
CA TYR A 35 -16.55 10.15 72.12
C TYR A 35 -15.90 11.47 71.69
N ASN A 36 -15.29 11.49 70.50
CA ASN A 36 -14.96 12.72 69.79
C ASN A 36 -15.63 12.63 68.41
N PRO A 37 -16.69 13.41 68.13
CA PRO A 37 -17.22 13.50 66.78
C PRO A 37 -16.26 14.36 65.94
N ASP A 38 -16.24 14.15 64.64
CA ASP A 38 -15.53 14.96 63.65
C ASP A 38 -14.06 14.66 63.38
N VAL A 39 -13.76 13.48 62.82
CA VAL A 39 -12.78 13.40 61.71
C VAL A 39 -13.22 12.32 60.71
N VAL A 40 -14.11 12.68 59.78
CA VAL A 40 -14.32 11.90 58.55
C VAL A 40 -13.13 12.15 57.64
N SER A 41 -12.09 11.32 57.74
CA SER A 41 -11.06 11.26 56.69
C SER A 41 -11.59 10.36 55.58
N THR A 42 -12.17 10.97 54.55
CA THR A 42 -12.48 10.34 53.27
C THR A 42 -11.20 9.78 52.67
N THR A 43 -10.99 8.47 52.78
CA THR A 43 -10.01 7.78 51.94
C THR A 43 -10.51 7.84 50.51
N TYR A 44 -9.95 8.75 49.71
CA TYR A 44 -10.16 8.75 48.27
C TYR A 44 -9.57 7.44 47.72
N ALA A 45 -10.45 6.51 47.33
CA ALA A 45 -10.06 5.37 46.52
C ALA A 45 -9.43 5.91 45.23
N SER A 46 -8.14 5.63 45.02
CA SER A 46 -7.52 5.89 43.72
C SER A 46 -8.29 5.09 42.67
N PRO A 47 -8.75 5.71 41.57
CA PRO A 47 -9.35 4.94 40.48
C PRO A 47 -8.27 3.99 39.96
N LEU A 48 -8.58 2.69 39.95
CA LEU A 48 -7.77 1.67 39.31
C LEU A 48 -7.49 2.14 37.87
N GLN A 49 -6.24 2.52 37.59
CA GLN A 49 -5.79 2.74 36.23
C GLN A 49 -5.92 1.41 35.50
N GLN A 50 -7.00 1.27 34.72
CA GLN A 50 -7.10 0.19 33.75
C GLN A 50 -5.90 0.33 32.81
N PRO A 51 -5.13 -0.75 32.57
CA PRO A 51 -4.08 -0.70 31.58
C PRO A 51 -4.72 -0.32 30.26
N VAL A 52 -4.29 0.80 29.69
CA VAL A 52 -4.66 1.18 28.33
C VAL A 52 -4.13 0.07 27.44
N ILE A 53 -5.02 -0.84 27.03
CA ILE A 53 -4.72 -1.79 25.96
C ILE A 53 -4.60 -0.95 24.72
N LEU A 54 -3.37 -0.54 24.42
CA LEU A 54 -3.04 0.09 23.15
C LEU A 54 -3.33 -0.98 22.10
N ASN A 55 -4.49 -0.86 21.44
CA ASN A 55 -4.83 -1.66 20.27
C ASN A 55 -3.91 -1.20 19.14
N ILE A 56 -2.64 -1.59 19.22
CA ILE A 56 -1.69 -1.48 18.14
C ILE A 56 -2.33 -2.31 17.03
N PRO A 57 -2.73 -1.71 15.89
CA PRO A 57 -3.19 -2.51 14.78
C PRO A 57 -2.05 -3.48 14.49
N VAL A 58 -2.31 -4.78 14.66
CA VAL A 58 -1.37 -5.83 14.27
C VAL A 58 -1.03 -5.54 12.82
N GLN A 59 0.16 -4.98 12.59
CA GLN A 59 0.72 -4.85 11.27
C GLN A 59 0.96 -6.31 10.87
N VAL A 60 0.03 -6.87 10.10
CA VAL A 60 0.21 -8.18 9.47
C VAL A 60 1.52 -8.06 8.73
N GLN A 61 2.58 -8.64 9.30
CA GLN A 61 3.91 -8.57 8.72
C GLN A 61 3.80 -9.32 7.39
N PRO A 62 3.92 -8.63 6.25
CA PRO A 62 3.74 -9.28 4.96
C PRO A 62 4.79 -10.38 4.84
N ASN A 63 4.40 -11.51 4.27
CA ASN A 63 5.30 -12.62 4.04
C ASN A 63 6.55 -12.11 3.30
N ASN A 64 7.71 -12.74 3.47
CA ASN A 64 8.95 -12.31 2.79
C ASN A 64 8.74 -12.15 1.28
N ASN A 65 7.89 -12.99 0.68
CA ASN A 65 7.49 -12.88 -0.72
C ASN A 65 6.72 -11.58 -1.02
N ASP A 66 5.72 -11.22 -0.20
CA ASP A 66 4.94 -9.98 -0.35
C ASP A 66 5.82 -8.73 -0.21
N MET A 67 6.81 -8.78 0.67
CA MET A 67 7.81 -7.71 0.82
C MET A 67 8.62 -7.49 -0.45
N THR A 68 9.13 -8.57 -1.06
CA THR A 68 9.89 -8.43 -2.32
C THR A 68 9.04 -7.87 -3.45
N GLU A 69 7.76 -8.27 -3.53
CA GLU A 69 6.82 -7.73 -4.52
C GLU A 69 6.52 -6.24 -4.27
N LEU A 70 6.33 -5.83 -3.01
CA LEU A 70 6.14 -4.43 -2.63
C LEU A 70 7.31 -3.54 -3.08
N LEU A 71 8.55 -3.93 -2.79
CA LEU A 71 9.73 -3.17 -3.21
C LEU A 71 9.83 -3.07 -4.73
N LYS A 72 9.58 -4.19 -5.42
CA LYS A 72 9.60 -4.24 -6.88
C LYS A 72 8.58 -3.26 -7.47
N VAL A 73 7.33 -3.33 -7.05
CA VAL A 73 6.27 -2.45 -7.55
C VAL A 73 6.53 -0.98 -7.21
N TYR A 74 7.05 -0.72 -6.01
CA TYR A 74 7.44 0.63 -5.59
C TYR A 74 8.55 1.21 -6.48
N SER A 75 9.59 0.43 -6.77
CA SER A 75 10.66 0.82 -7.69
C SER A 75 10.12 1.13 -9.09
N TYR A 76 9.26 0.26 -9.62
CA TYR A 76 8.65 0.46 -10.93
C TYR A 76 7.76 1.70 -10.99
N ARG A 77 7.02 2.02 -9.92
CA ARG A 77 6.26 3.27 -9.84
C ARG A 77 7.17 4.48 -10.03
N ARG A 78 8.29 4.52 -9.32
CA ARG A 78 9.21 5.67 -9.37
C ARG A 78 9.77 5.84 -10.78
N SER A 79 10.16 4.75 -11.42
CA SER A 79 10.63 4.75 -12.81
C SER A 79 9.53 5.18 -13.79
N LEU A 80 8.29 4.67 -13.65
CA LEU A 80 7.20 5.05 -14.54
C LEU A 80 6.86 6.54 -14.42
N ILE A 81 6.83 7.09 -13.20
CA ILE A 81 6.64 8.54 -12.99
C ILE A 81 7.70 9.35 -13.76
N PHE A 82 8.96 8.91 -13.71
CA PHE A 82 10.05 9.56 -14.43
C PHE A 82 9.89 9.45 -15.95
N PHE A 83 9.53 8.27 -16.45
CA PHE A 83 9.28 8.06 -17.88
C PHE A 83 8.10 8.88 -18.39
N THR A 84 7.01 8.96 -17.63
CA THR A 84 5.87 9.82 -17.98
C THR A 84 6.25 11.30 -17.98
N ALA A 85 7.15 11.75 -17.10
CA ALA A 85 7.65 13.11 -17.12
C ALA A 85 8.50 13.40 -18.38
N ILE A 86 9.37 12.47 -18.77
CA ILE A 86 10.17 12.57 -20.00
C ILE A 86 9.26 12.61 -21.25
N ASP A 87 8.28 11.71 -21.30
CA ASP A 87 7.29 11.66 -22.37
C ASP A 87 6.51 12.97 -22.48
N GLY A 88 6.01 13.49 -21.35
CA GLY A 88 5.36 14.80 -21.31
C GLY A 88 6.25 15.95 -21.78
N PHE A 89 7.53 15.94 -21.42
CA PHE A 89 8.50 16.94 -21.87
C PHE A 89 8.70 16.91 -23.39
N PHE A 90 8.92 15.71 -23.96
CA PHE A 90 9.05 15.58 -25.42
C PHE A 90 7.75 15.90 -26.16
N LEU A 91 6.59 15.53 -25.60
CA LEU A 91 5.29 15.89 -26.15
C LEU A 91 5.11 17.43 -26.17
N MET A 92 5.47 18.11 -25.09
CA MET A 92 5.41 19.57 -24.99
C MET A 92 6.32 20.25 -26.02
N LEU A 93 7.59 19.82 -26.12
CA LEU A 93 8.50 20.33 -27.16
C LEU A 93 7.94 20.11 -28.57
N PHE A 94 7.43 18.90 -28.84
CA PHE A 94 6.87 18.56 -30.13
C PHE A 94 5.61 19.38 -30.46
N ALA A 95 4.79 19.67 -29.45
CA ALA A 95 3.61 20.53 -29.61
C ALA A 95 3.99 21.95 -30.04
N PHE A 96 5.03 22.55 -29.45
CA PHE A 96 5.48 23.90 -29.82
C PHE A 96 6.17 23.97 -31.18
N MET A 97 6.82 22.88 -31.61
CA MET A 97 7.46 22.80 -32.93
C MET A 97 6.49 22.44 -34.06
N SER A 98 5.29 21.97 -33.72
CA SER A 98 4.28 21.54 -34.70
C SER A 98 3.40 22.71 -35.16
N ALA A 99 2.97 22.68 -36.42
CA ALA A 99 1.99 23.62 -36.93
C ALA A 99 0.57 23.29 -36.42
N PRO A 100 -0.32 24.30 -36.28
CA PRO A 100 -1.76 24.06 -36.11
C PRO A 100 -2.33 23.28 -37.32
N PRO A 101 -3.31 22.37 -37.12
CA PRO A 101 -4.05 22.06 -35.89
C PRO A 101 -3.38 21.01 -35.00
N LEU A 102 -2.30 20.38 -35.47
CA LEU A 102 -1.65 19.26 -34.77
C LEU A 102 -1.12 19.68 -33.40
N SER A 103 -0.55 20.88 -33.30
CA SER A 103 -0.10 21.47 -32.02
C SER A 103 -1.17 21.47 -30.93
N LEU A 104 -2.41 21.86 -31.25
CA LEU A 104 -3.51 21.89 -30.27
C LEU A 104 -3.91 20.49 -29.80
N LEU A 105 -3.92 19.52 -30.71
CA LEU A 105 -4.21 18.12 -30.38
C LEU A 105 -3.14 17.54 -29.45
N LEU A 106 -1.86 17.88 -29.66
CA LEU A 106 -0.76 17.46 -28.78
C LEU A 106 -0.81 18.13 -27.41
N LEU A 107 -1.20 19.42 -27.34
CA LEU A 107 -1.44 20.10 -26.08
C LEU A 107 -2.60 19.46 -25.30
N LEU A 108 -3.67 19.05 -25.98
CA LEU A 108 -4.75 18.30 -25.35
C LEU A 108 -4.25 16.93 -24.84
N ALA A 109 -3.36 16.29 -25.59
CA ALA A 109 -2.77 15.00 -25.20
C ALA A 109 -1.91 15.09 -23.92
N LEU A 110 -1.40 16.27 -23.53
CA LEU A 110 -0.73 16.44 -22.23
C LEU A 110 -1.65 16.12 -21.05
N LEU A 111 -2.98 16.31 -21.19
CA LEU A 111 -3.92 15.88 -20.15
C LEU A 111 -3.90 14.36 -19.96
N LEU A 112 -3.63 13.60 -21.02
CA LEU A 112 -3.54 12.14 -20.94
C LEU A 112 -2.24 11.68 -20.27
N VAL A 113 -1.14 12.44 -20.43
CA VAL A 113 0.12 12.22 -19.71
C VAL A 113 -0.08 12.37 -18.20
N VAL A 114 -0.93 13.31 -17.76
CA VAL A 114 -1.27 13.47 -16.33
C VAL A 114 -1.90 12.20 -15.75
N PHE A 115 -2.69 11.44 -16.53
CA PHE A 115 -3.21 10.15 -16.07
C PHE A 115 -2.12 9.11 -15.89
N GLY A 116 -1.05 9.13 -16.69
CA GLY A 116 0.13 8.27 -16.47
C GLY A 116 0.77 8.54 -15.11
N TYR A 117 1.01 9.82 -14.81
CA TYR A 117 1.57 10.25 -13.52
C TYR A 117 0.65 9.87 -12.36
N LYS A 118 -0.64 10.22 -12.45
CA LYS A 118 -1.62 9.97 -11.39
C LYS A 118 -1.86 8.48 -11.19
N GLY A 119 -1.96 7.71 -12.28
CA GLY A 119 -2.12 6.26 -12.25
C GLY A 119 -0.94 5.56 -11.59
N ALA A 120 0.29 5.99 -11.89
CA ALA A 120 1.49 5.46 -11.26
C ALA A 120 1.58 5.84 -9.78
N LYS A 121 1.24 7.09 -9.45
CA LYS A 121 1.28 7.61 -8.07
C LYS A 121 0.26 6.93 -7.16
N GLU A 122 -0.95 6.70 -7.65
CA GLU A 122 -2.08 6.15 -6.87
C GLU A 122 -2.27 4.63 -7.07
N TYR A 123 -1.41 3.97 -7.86
CA TYR A 123 -1.53 2.54 -8.22
C TYR A 123 -2.94 2.19 -8.75
N LYS A 124 -3.49 3.04 -9.62
CA LYS A 124 -4.84 2.88 -10.19
C LYS A 124 -4.75 2.42 -11.63
N SER A 125 -5.08 1.15 -11.86
CA SER A 125 -4.98 0.50 -13.17
C SER A 125 -5.79 1.21 -14.26
N MET A 126 -6.96 1.77 -13.93
CA MET A 126 -7.79 2.50 -14.91
C MET A 126 -7.06 3.70 -15.53
N TYR A 127 -6.35 4.50 -14.72
CA TYR A 127 -5.55 5.62 -15.23
C TYR A 127 -4.35 5.16 -16.05
N ILE A 128 -3.76 4.02 -15.71
CA ILE A 128 -2.68 3.41 -16.50
C ILE A 128 -3.20 2.94 -17.87
N ILE A 129 -4.42 2.39 -17.95
CA ILE A 129 -5.05 2.02 -19.23
C ILE A 129 -5.29 3.25 -20.10
N LEU A 130 -5.80 4.34 -19.53
CA LEU A 130 -5.98 5.61 -20.26
C LEU A 130 -4.64 6.15 -20.78
N TYR A 131 -3.57 6.04 -19.98
CA TYR A 131 -2.23 6.41 -20.41
C TYR A 131 -1.70 5.50 -21.53
N LEU A 132 -1.93 4.18 -21.45
CA LEU A 132 -1.57 3.24 -22.52
C LEU A 132 -2.28 3.56 -23.83
N LEU A 133 -3.58 3.87 -23.78
CA LEU A 133 -4.36 4.27 -24.96
C LEU A 133 -3.74 5.50 -25.63
N TYR A 134 -3.35 6.49 -24.83
CA TYR A 134 -2.60 7.65 -25.32
C TYR A 134 -1.26 7.25 -25.94
N LEU A 135 -0.46 6.42 -25.27
CA LEU A 135 0.87 6.03 -25.78
C LEU A 135 0.77 5.33 -27.14
N PHE A 136 -0.20 4.43 -27.32
CA PHE A 136 -0.46 3.78 -28.61
C PHE A 136 -0.94 4.77 -29.68
N GLY A 137 -1.88 5.65 -29.33
CA GLY A 137 -2.36 6.68 -30.26
C GLY A 137 -1.23 7.61 -30.71
N SER A 138 -0.41 8.08 -29.78
CA SER A 138 0.77 8.92 -30.08
C SER A 138 1.81 8.18 -30.91
N PHE A 139 2.02 6.88 -30.69
CA PHE A 139 2.94 6.07 -31.48
C PHE A 139 2.48 5.98 -32.94
N ILE A 140 1.18 5.75 -33.17
CA ILE A 140 0.60 5.70 -34.52
C ILE A 140 0.77 7.04 -35.24
N ILE A 141 0.47 8.15 -34.54
CA ILE A 141 0.62 9.50 -35.10
C ILE A 141 2.07 9.77 -35.49
N GLU A 142 3.03 9.43 -34.63
CA GLU A 142 4.44 9.67 -34.89
C GLU A 142 4.96 8.87 -36.08
N VAL A 143 4.63 7.58 -36.15
CA VAL A 143 4.97 6.74 -37.31
C VAL A 143 4.35 7.33 -38.59
N GLY A 144 3.10 7.78 -38.53
CA GLY A 144 2.42 8.44 -39.65
C GLY A 144 3.12 9.74 -40.10
N VAL A 145 3.53 10.59 -39.16
CA VAL A 145 4.25 11.85 -39.46
C VAL A 145 5.61 11.58 -40.09
N LEU A 146 6.32 10.54 -39.64
CA LEU A 146 7.61 10.16 -40.21
C LEU A 146 7.45 9.59 -41.63
N ALA A 147 6.45 8.72 -41.84
CA ALA A 147 6.16 8.12 -43.14
C ALA A 147 5.69 9.15 -44.19
N ALA A 148 4.89 10.14 -43.78
CA ALA A 148 4.35 11.17 -44.67
C ALA A 148 5.39 12.22 -45.13
N ASN A 149 6.57 12.28 -44.49
CA ASN A 149 7.57 13.31 -44.77
C ASN A 149 8.97 12.72 -45.00
N PRO A 150 9.17 11.93 -46.08
CA PRO A 150 10.44 11.25 -46.35
C PRO A 150 11.59 12.21 -46.73
N THR A 151 11.29 13.48 -47.06
CA THR A 151 12.24 14.49 -47.54
C THR A 151 12.89 15.33 -46.43
N LYS A 152 12.68 14.98 -45.16
CA LYS A 152 13.28 15.72 -44.03
C LYS A 152 14.79 15.50 -43.96
N ASN A 153 15.52 16.51 -43.47
CA ASN A 153 16.95 16.42 -43.18
C ASN A 153 17.24 15.15 -42.37
N GLY A 154 18.34 14.46 -42.69
CA GLY A 154 18.69 13.17 -42.05
C GLY A 154 18.66 13.21 -40.51
N GLY A 155 19.09 14.33 -39.91
CA GLY A 155 19.01 14.52 -38.46
C GLY A 155 17.60 14.48 -37.87
N VAL A 156 16.58 14.96 -38.59
CA VAL A 156 15.18 14.89 -38.13
C VAL A 156 14.65 13.46 -38.20
N ILE A 157 15.03 12.71 -39.23
CA ILE A 157 14.67 11.30 -39.37
C ILE A 157 15.33 10.49 -38.24
N THR A 158 16.62 10.69 -38.01
CA THR A 158 17.36 10.02 -36.93
C THR A 158 16.74 10.33 -35.56
N PHE A 159 16.47 11.60 -35.27
CA PHE A 159 15.82 11.99 -34.01
C PHE A 159 14.42 11.37 -33.85
N GLY A 160 13.63 11.33 -34.93
CA GLY A 160 12.32 10.67 -34.95
C GLY A 160 12.41 9.18 -34.63
N ILE A 161 13.37 8.46 -35.23
CA ILE A 161 13.60 7.03 -34.92
C ILE A 161 13.96 6.84 -33.45
N PHE A 162 14.86 7.68 -32.89
CA PHE A 162 15.21 7.61 -31.48
C PHE A 162 13.99 7.85 -30.56
N ARG A 163 13.14 8.83 -30.89
CA ARG A 163 11.91 9.11 -30.13
C ARG A 163 10.94 7.91 -30.16
N ILE A 164 10.74 7.29 -31.33
CA ILE A 164 9.93 6.07 -31.48
C ILE A 164 10.47 4.93 -30.61
N LEU A 165 11.78 4.71 -30.58
CA LEU A 165 12.41 3.66 -29.75
C LEU A 165 12.19 3.90 -28.25
N ILE A 166 12.37 5.15 -27.81
CA ILE A 166 12.09 5.55 -26.42
C ILE A 166 10.61 5.32 -26.09
N GLN A 167 9.70 5.74 -26.98
CA GLN A 167 8.26 5.58 -26.79
C GLN A 167 7.84 4.10 -26.71
N MET A 168 8.42 3.24 -27.56
CA MET A 168 8.21 1.79 -27.50
C MET A 168 8.67 1.20 -26.16
N TYR A 169 9.80 1.66 -25.63
CA TYR A 169 10.28 1.24 -24.32
C TYR A 169 9.33 1.69 -23.19
N ILE A 170 8.81 2.92 -23.25
CA ILE A 170 7.83 3.43 -22.28
C ILE A 170 6.53 2.61 -22.33
N ILE A 171 6.05 2.23 -23.52
CA ILE A 171 4.88 1.34 -23.69
C ILE A 171 5.13 0.00 -23.01
N TYR A 172 6.25 -0.67 -23.34
CA TYR A 172 6.62 -1.94 -22.73
C TYR A 172 6.66 -1.83 -21.18
N PHE A 173 7.31 -0.79 -20.67
CA PHE A 173 7.44 -0.57 -19.23
C PHE A 173 6.09 -0.32 -18.56
N THR A 174 5.21 0.45 -19.21
CA THR A 174 3.86 0.75 -18.73
C THR A 174 2.98 -0.49 -18.69
N ILE A 175 3.02 -1.34 -19.73
CA ILE A 175 2.32 -2.64 -19.75
C ILE A 175 2.82 -3.53 -18.62
N LYS A 176 4.13 -3.60 -18.43
CA LYS A 176 4.74 -4.39 -17.37
C LYS A 176 4.30 -3.92 -15.98
N PHE A 177 4.26 -2.60 -15.76
CA PHE A 177 3.76 -2.02 -14.50
C PHE A 177 2.27 -2.25 -14.29
N TYR A 178 1.46 -2.11 -15.35
CA TYR A 178 0.02 -2.42 -15.31
C TYR A 178 -0.22 -3.88 -14.88
N ASN A 179 0.50 -4.82 -15.49
CA ASN A 179 0.38 -6.24 -15.15
C ASN A 179 0.81 -6.51 -13.71
N MET A 180 1.85 -5.83 -13.20
CA MET A 180 2.20 -5.93 -11.79
C MET A 180 1.06 -5.49 -10.89
N ILE A 181 0.54 -4.26 -11.05
CA ILE A 181 -0.54 -3.75 -10.18
C ILE A 181 -1.77 -4.66 -10.25
N ARG A 182 -2.14 -5.16 -11.43
CA ARG A 182 -3.33 -5.99 -11.61
C ARG A 182 -3.20 -7.38 -10.96
N ASN A 183 -1.98 -7.90 -10.87
CA ASN A 183 -1.72 -9.23 -10.32
C ASN A 183 -1.37 -9.21 -8.83
N LEU A 184 -1.25 -8.04 -8.22
CA LEU A 184 -0.97 -7.90 -6.79
C LEU A 184 -2.18 -8.34 -5.94
N ASN A 185 -1.90 -8.93 -4.78
CA ASN A 185 -2.91 -9.13 -3.74
C ASN A 185 -3.53 -7.77 -3.33
N VAL A 186 -4.82 -7.77 -3.06
CA VAL A 186 -5.61 -6.60 -2.65
C VAL A 186 -5.03 -5.95 -1.39
N GLU A 187 -4.57 -6.74 -0.43
CA GLU A 187 -3.93 -6.24 0.81
C GLU A 187 -2.64 -5.48 0.49
N THR A 188 -1.74 -6.11 -0.27
CA THR A 188 -0.47 -5.54 -0.74
C THR A 188 -0.68 -4.25 -1.55
N LEU A 189 -1.70 -4.24 -2.41
CA LEU A 189 -2.07 -3.07 -3.21
C LEU A 189 -2.60 -1.92 -2.32
N ASN A 190 -3.41 -2.24 -1.30
CA ASN A 190 -3.93 -1.25 -0.36
C ASN A 190 -2.82 -0.67 0.52
N LEU A 191 -1.82 -1.47 0.90
CA LEU A 191 -0.62 -1.00 1.58
C LEU A 191 0.18 -0.01 0.72
N LEU A 192 0.36 -0.29 -0.57
CA LEU A 192 1.01 0.66 -1.49
C LEU A 192 0.22 1.97 -1.62
N ARG A 193 -1.10 1.89 -1.66
CA ARG A 193 -2.01 3.04 -1.76
C ARG A 193 -2.08 3.87 -0.47
N SER A 194 -1.89 3.25 0.70
CA SER A 194 -1.86 3.95 1.98
C SER A 194 -0.56 4.72 2.23
N GLY A 195 0.41 4.64 1.32
CA GLY A 195 1.66 5.40 1.37
C GLY A 195 2.85 4.64 1.96
N TRP A 196 2.84 3.31 1.90
CA TRP A 196 3.98 2.48 2.28
C TRP A 196 5.29 2.96 1.62
N ASN A 197 6.36 3.01 2.41
CA ASN A 197 7.68 3.46 1.99
C ASN A 197 8.76 2.55 2.60
N PRO A 198 9.64 1.95 1.77
CA PRO A 198 10.70 1.06 2.27
C PRO A 198 11.65 1.76 3.25
N ALA A 199 11.91 3.07 3.11
CA ALA A 199 12.81 3.81 4.01
C ALA A 199 12.27 3.98 5.44
N ARG A 200 10.98 3.74 5.67
CA ARG A 200 10.34 3.84 7.00
C ARG A 200 10.28 2.51 7.74
N ASN A 201 10.72 1.42 7.12
CA ASN A 201 10.67 0.10 7.73
C ASN A 201 12.11 -0.37 8.06
N PRO A 202 12.47 -0.52 9.35
CA PRO A 202 13.85 -0.78 9.78
C PRO A 202 14.43 -2.12 9.28
N SER A 203 13.60 -3.02 8.75
CA SER A 203 14.04 -4.28 8.14
C SER A 203 14.91 -4.11 6.88
N PHE A 204 14.98 -2.90 6.30
CA PHE A 204 15.73 -2.61 5.07
C PHE A 204 17.08 -1.91 5.29
N VAL A 205 17.48 -1.63 6.53
CA VAL A 205 18.76 -0.94 6.84
C VAL A 205 19.91 -1.93 7.06
N LEU A 206 19.63 -3.24 7.09
CA LEU A 206 20.60 -4.28 7.47
C LEU A 206 20.95 -5.29 6.36
N TYR A 207 20.66 -4.98 5.10
CA TYR A 207 21.11 -5.77 3.94
C TYR A 207 21.80 -4.89 2.91
#